data_AF-A0A816GCS9-F1
#
_entry.id   AF-A0A816GCS9-F1
#
_cell.length_a   1.000
_cell.length_b   1.000
_cell.length_c   1.000
_cell.angle_alpha   90.00
_cell.angle_beta   90.00
_cell.angle_gamma   90.00
#
_symmetry.space_group_name_H-M   'P 1'
#
loop_
_entity.id
_entity.type
_entity.pdbx_description
1 polymer ?
#
loop_
_entity_poly.entity_id
_entity_poly.type
_entity_poly.pdbx_seq_one_letter_code
_entity_poly.pdbx_strand_id
1 'polypeptide(L)'
;MGACKSTQFGCCIAIDHDESIVLNKPTGKEIRNGPGWFCFPNWWEARVVKSIALQNNQFIIVKHVIDPNDTGKSHSQHDIPLKKRITTTEKDDLLNDSEMKLIEIIRGPQIYKRRNPYDQISEVKSMLNLSSTQYVIVTDKGTGVKRVECGPQLFCPRPYDEIGEIQNMYNLSSTQYLIVTDQSTGERSTVSGPKLFLPKAYDQISPIYSYVVLNHTQYCRIIESRTGVMRIEKGPKTFALGPYEALMRIDNHDIFDIINIDTENAVLVKNLDTGLDELITTPQKFIPSFTQKFMEIRNLIKLAPYENMILIDKDGQHILKNGMKDKSFFIYPYQQIYMQQWSNDLKKDHRSTVQVDRFDTRNQYMDYEFLVRTADNVEIILDVSIFWQITDLYKLVLVTQDPPEDICNHTRSEILSQVSKYNMKEFMELPNSKLISSVNSDNNDSFYESRGVNVIRVEVLQKRCKDPEIQKIFKQIIDEKTNRIKNIEKQEAENEIKLRDLNGQIEAEKLVGTLLKIKKENERQENQADGIAEGSRIQNFIANLGDDMPLEKKLQIYFDVQNTKRLDLLSQSKTTLYLTPKDVDTKVINLNTMYPPNATPIPTDVKAKISLDI
;
A
#
# COMPACT_ATOMS: atom_id res chain seq x y z
N MET A 1 91.22 -40.48 -72.22
CA MET A 1 90.78 -40.02 -73.56
C MET A 1 90.28 -41.25 -74.32
N GLY A 2 88.99 -41.28 -74.71
CA GLY A 2 88.43 -42.31 -75.57
C GLY A 2 87.73 -41.63 -76.74
N ALA A 3 88.19 -41.87 -77.96
CA ALA A 3 87.72 -41.15 -79.15
C ALA A 3 86.37 -41.70 -79.62
N CYS A 4 85.33 -40.87 -79.59
CA CYS A 4 84.02 -41.23 -80.14
C CYS A 4 84.04 -41.04 -81.67
N LYS A 5 84.11 -42.14 -82.43
CA LYS A 5 83.96 -42.12 -83.89
C LYS A 5 82.49 -42.08 -84.28
N SER A 6 81.97 -40.89 -84.54
CA SER A 6 80.65 -40.69 -85.15
C SER A 6 80.67 -39.39 -85.95
N THR A 7 80.76 -39.49 -87.28
CA THR A 7 80.53 -38.37 -88.21
C THR A 7 79.03 -38.14 -88.39
N GLN A 8 78.38 -37.72 -87.31
CA GLN A 8 77.06 -37.10 -87.32
C GLN A 8 77.21 -35.73 -86.67
N PHE A 9 76.62 -34.70 -87.26
CA PHE A 9 76.49 -33.42 -86.57
C PHE A 9 75.70 -33.65 -85.27
N GLY A 10 76.34 -33.30 -84.15
CA GLY A 10 75.77 -33.42 -82.81
C GLY A 10 75.73 -32.04 -82.14
N CYS A 11 74.60 -31.73 -81.51
CA CYS A 11 74.43 -30.54 -80.70
C CYS A 11 74.94 -30.85 -79.30
N CYS A 12 75.71 -29.92 -78.73
CA CYS A 12 76.15 -29.99 -77.33
C CYS A 12 75.59 -28.79 -76.58
N ILE A 13 74.90 -29.05 -75.47
CA ILE A 13 74.38 -28.01 -74.57
C ILE A 13 75.11 -28.15 -73.23
N ALA A 14 75.63 -27.03 -72.72
CA ALA A 14 76.11 -26.92 -71.35
C ALA A 14 74.92 -26.65 -70.41
N ILE A 15 74.93 -27.30 -69.25
CA ILE A 15 73.83 -27.29 -68.28
C ILE A 15 74.38 -27.06 -66.89
N ASP A 16 73.77 -26.12 -66.16
CA ASP A 16 74.17 -25.76 -64.81
C ASP A 16 73.69 -26.75 -63.73
N HIS A 17 74.15 -26.56 -62.50
CA HIS A 17 73.88 -27.46 -61.37
C HIS A 17 72.39 -27.55 -61.01
N ASP A 18 71.61 -26.51 -61.30
CA ASP A 18 70.18 -26.40 -61.08
C ASP A 18 69.36 -26.70 -62.35
N GLU A 19 69.97 -27.14 -63.44
CA GLU A 19 69.27 -27.39 -64.70
C GLU A 19 69.26 -28.88 -65.08
N SER A 20 68.34 -29.25 -65.97
CA SER A 20 68.18 -30.62 -66.47
C SER A 20 67.67 -30.60 -67.92
N ILE A 21 68.22 -31.43 -68.79
CA ILE A 21 67.81 -31.53 -70.20
C ILE A 21 66.87 -32.70 -70.40
N VAL A 22 65.72 -32.43 -71.02
CA VAL A 22 64.82 -33.44 -71.55
C VAL A 22 65.16 -33.61 -73.04
N LEU A 23 65.49 -34.83 -73.43
CA LEU A 23 65.80 -35.23 -74.80
C LEU A 23 64.63 -36.06 -75.35
N ASN A 24 63.99 -35.60 -76.41
CA ASN A 24 63.00 -36.36 -77.17
C ASN A 24 63.73 -37.16 -78.25
N LYS A 25 63.73 -38.49 -78.11
CA LYS A 25 64.34 -39.46 -79.05
C LYS A 25 63.21 -40.23 -79.75
N PRO A 26 63.39 -40.78 -80.98
CA PRO A 26 62.32 -41.52 -81.65
C PRO A 26 61.83 -42.78 -80.91
N THR A 27 62.59 -43.27 -79.94
CA THR A 27 62.23 -44.43 -79.11
C THR A 27 61.59 -44.06 -77.77
N GLY A 28 61.45 -42.78 -77.41
CA GLY A 28 60.96 -42.35 -76.09
C GLY A 28 61.48 -40.99 -75.62
N LYS A 29 61.54 -40.76 -74.31
CA LYS A 29 62.17 -39.56 -73.73
C LYS A 29 63.22 -39.89 -72.69
N GLU A 30 64.21 -39.01 -72.56
CA GLU A 30 65.28 -39.16 -71.58
C GLU A 30 65.47 -37.85 -70.81
N ILE A 31 65.84 -37.92 -69.54
CA ILE A 31 66.23 -36.75 -68.75
C ILE A 31 67.64 -36.92 -68.20
N ARG A 32 68.46 -35.86 -68.29
CA ARG A 32 69.79 -35.82 -67.69
C ARG A 32 69.92 -34.56 -66.84
N ASN A 33 70.40 -34.75 -65.61
CA ASN A 33 70.53 -33.68 -64.62
C ASN A 33 71.94 -33.09 -64.69
N GLY A 34 72.05 -31.76 -64.64
CA GLY A 34 73.33 -31.07 -64.58
C GLY A 34 74.04 -31.19 -63.22
N PRO A 35 75.31 -30.76 -63.14
CA PRO A 35 76.02 -29.97 -64.16
C PRO A 35 76.68 -30.84 -65.26
N GLY A 36 76.92 -30.26 -66.43
CA GLY A 36 77.80 -30.86 -67.44
C GLY A 36 77.51 -30.44 -68.89
N TRP A 37 78.41 -30.88 -69.79
CA TRP A 37 78.17 -30.81 -71.24
C TRP A 37 77.49 -32.09 -71.71
N PHE A 38 76.30 -31.95 -72.31
CA PHE A 38 75.55 -33.05 -72.86
C PHE A 38 75.45 -32.91 -74.38
N CYS A 39 76.09 -33.84 -75.09
CA CYS A 39 76.03 -33.92 -76.55
C CYS A 39 75.01 -34.99 -76.98
N PHE A 40 74.23 -34.68 -78.01
CA PHE A 40 73.18 -35.53 -78.58
C PHE A 40 73.06 -35.28 -80.09
N PRO A 41 72.49 -36.22 -80.88
CA PRO A 41 72.35 -36.05 -82.33
C PRO A 41 71.43 -34.88 -82.70
N ASN A 42 71.74 -34.15 -83.78
CA ASN A 42 70.96 -32.96 -84.22
C ASN A 42 69.47 -33.22 -84.54
N TRP A 43 69.06 -34.48 -84.69
CA TRP A 43 67.68 -34.90 -84.94
C TRP A 43 66.91 -35.28 -83.66
N TRP A 44 67.51 -35.06 -82.48
CA TRP A 44 66.79 -35.11 -81.19
C TRP A 44 66.38 -33.69 -80.81
N GLU A 45 65.12 -33.53 -80.40
CA GLU A 45 64.67 -32.26 -79.82
C GLU A 45 65.09 -32.22 -78.34
N ALA A 46 65.74 -31.11 -77.96
CA ALA A 46 66.29 -30.92 -76.63
C ALA A 46 65.65 -29.71 -75.94
N ARG A 47 65.19 -29.89 -74.70
CA ARG A 47 64.63 -28.82 -73.88
C ARG A 47 65.28 -28.79 -72.50
N VAL A 48 65.96 -27.68 -72.19
CA VAL A 48 66.46 -27.41 -70.83
C VAL A 48 65.29 -27.01 -69.93
N VAL A 49 65.29 -27.53 -68.70
CA VAL A 49 64.27 -27.32 -67.67
C VAL A 49 65.01 -27.02 -66.37
N LYS A 50 64.67 -25.89 -65.72
CA LYS A 50 65.23 -25.54 -64.40
C LYS A 50 64.61 -26.41 -63.30
N SER A 51 65.41 -26.72 -62.29
CA SER A 51 64.98 -27.44 -61.08
C SER A 51 64.09 -26.54 -60.23
N ILE A 52 63.16 -27.14 -59.50
CA ILE A 52 62.20 -26.39 -58.68
C ILE A 52 62.76 -26.30 -57.25
N ALA A 53 63.20 -25.11 -56.85
CA ALA A 53 63.59 -24.84 -55.46
C ALA A 53 62.34 -24.65 -54.60
N LEU A 54 62.12 -25.55 -53.63
CA LEU A 54 61.01 -25.50 -52.69
C LEU A 54 61.47 -24.92 -51.36
N GLN A 55 60.79 -23.89 -50.87
CA GLN A 55 60.99 -23.33 -49.53
C GLN A 55 60.35 -24.21 -48.44
N ASN A 56 60.67 -23.96 -47.17
CA ASN A 56 60.17 -24.75 -46.01
C ASN A 56 58.64 -24.91 -45.98
N ASN A 57 57.90 -23.92 -46.48
CA ASN A 57 56.44 -23.88 -46.50
C ASN A 57 55.82 -24.23 -47.87
N GLN A 58 56.58 -24.83 -48.78
CA GLN A 58 56.14 -25.11 -50.14
C GLN A 58 56.18 -26.60 -50.49
N PHE A 59 55.29 -27.01 -51.38
CA PHE A 59 55.24 -28.35 -51.95
C PHE A 59 54.82 -28.32 -53.43
N ILE A 60 55.13 -29.39 -54.15
CA ILE A 60 54.63 -29.65 -55.51
C ILE A 60 54.00 -31.04 -55.55
N ILE A 61 53.04 -31.19 -56.46
CA ILE A 61 52.38 -32.45 -56.76
C ILE A 61 52.98 -32.97 -58.06
N VAL A 62 53.58 -34.16 -58.02
CA VAL A 62 54.19 -34.85 -59.17
C VAL A 62 53.29 -36.01 -59.54
N LYS A 63 52.65 -35.95 -60.70
CA LYS A 63 51.91 -37.08 -61.27
C LYS A 63 52.85 -37.84 -62.20
N HIS A 64 53.28 -39.01 -61.78
CA HIS A 64 54.09 -39.88 -62.62
C HIS A 64 53.23 -40.45 -63.75
N VAL A 65 53.65 -40.21 -64.98
CA VAL A 65 53.03 -40.74 -66.18
C VAL A 65 54.00 -41.73 -66.79
N ILE A 66 53.48 -42.90 -67.17
CA ILE A 66 54.19 -43.92 -67.94
C ILE A 66 53.63 -43.80 -69.37
N ASP A 67 54.52 -43.70 -70.36
CA ASP A 67 54.15 -43.72 -71.77
C ASP A 67 54.27 -45.17 -72.28
N PRO A 68 53.16 -45.86 -72.61
CA PRO A 68 53.20 -47.27 -72.99
C PRO A 68 53.89 -47.53 -74.34
N ASN A 69 54.24 -46.47 -75.09
CA ASN A 69 54.94 -46.58 -76.37
C ASN A 69 56.46 -46.29 -76.28
N ASP A 70 57.00 -45.93 -75.11
CA ASP A 70 58.47 -45.81 -74.92
C ASP A 70 59.09 -47.23 -74.93
N THR A 71 59.85 -47.53 -75.97
CA THR A 71 60.56 -48.81 -76.15
C THR A 71 62.06 -48.68 -75.89
N GLY A 72 62.49 -47.50 -75.41
CA GLY A 72 63.88 -47.17 -75.20
C GLY A 72 64.48 -47.75 -73.92
N LYS A 73 65.82 -47.80 -73.88
CA LYS A 73 66.60 -48.01 -72.64
C LYS A 73 66.55 -46.78 -71.72
N SER A 74 65.36 -46.26 -71.47
CA SER A 74 65.08 -45.20 -70.53
C SER A 74 65.16 -45.81 -69.12
N HIS A 75 66.38 -45.94 -68.58
CA HIS A 75 66.63 -46.52 -67.24
C HIS A 75 65.69 -45.94 -66.15
N SER A 76 65.27 -44.68 -66.30
CA SER A 76 64.34 -43.99 -65.41
C SER A 76 62.87 -44.46 -65.42
N GLN A 77 62.41 -45.32 -66.34
CA GLN A 77 61.03 -45.83 -66.31
C GLN A 77 60.86 -47.10 -65.47
N HIS A 78 61.81 -48.05 -65.53
CA HIS A 78 61.73 -49.31 -64.78
C HIS A 78 62.35 -49.24 -63.37
N ASP A 79 63.28 -48.30 -63.13
CA ASP A 79 63.95 -48.15 -61.83
C ASP A 79 63.17 -47.28 -60.82
N ILE A 80 61.93 -46.86 -61.12
CA ILE A 80 61.03 -46.28 -60.12
C ILE A 80 60.35 -47.45 -59.39
N PRO A 81 60.71 -47.77 -58.13
CA PRO A 81 59.96 -48.76 -57.38
C PRO A 81 58.53 -48.24 -57.17
N LEU A 82 57.54 -48.90 -57.80
CA LEU A 82 56.09 -48.68 -57.61
C LEU A 82 55.59 -49.06 -56.20
N LYS A 83 56.48 -49.01 -55.19
CA LYS A 83 56.11 -49.08 -53.78
C LYS A 83 55.46 -47.74 -53.41
N LYS A 84 54.12 -47.74 -53.31
CA LYS A 84 53.35 -46.65 -52.69
C LYS A 84 54.00 -46.28 -51.34
N ARG A 85 54.77 -45.18 -51.29
CA ARG A 85 55.29 -44.64 -50.02
C ARG A 85 54.17 -43.90 -49.29
N ILE A 86 53.24 -44.67 -48.73
CA ILE A 86 52.27 -44.15 -47.76
C ILE A 86 53.01 -43.96 -46.45
N THR A 87 53.45 -42.73 -46.17
CA THR A 87 54.00 -42.39 -44.85
C THR A 87 52.86 -42.24 -43.85
N THR A 88 52.40 -43.35 -43.28
CA THR A 88 52.30 -43.61 -41.83
C THR A 88 51.61 -44.95 -41.62
N THR A 89 52.11 -45.69 -40.64
CA THR A 89 51.65 -47.00 -40.15
C THR A 89 50.14 -47.21 -40.15
N GLU A 90 49.64 -48.05 -41.06
CA GLU A 90 48.57 -49.04 -40.84
C GLU A 90 48.46 -49.97 -42.07
N LYS A 91 47.72 -51.08 -41.94
CA LYS A 91 47.84 -52.26 -42.83
C LYS A 91 47.37 -52.00 -44.27
N ASP A 92 48.07 -52.62 -45.22
CA ASP A 92 47.78 -52.54 -46.65
C ASP A 92 46.52 -53.33 -47.03
N ASP A 93 45.51 -52.64 -47.60
CA ASP A 93 44.51 -53.27 -48.47
C ASP A 93 44.87 -52.99 -49.94
N LEU A 94 45.07 -54.08 -50.70
CA LEU A 94 45.46 -54.05 -52.10
C LEU A 94 44.25 -53.80 -53.02
N LEU A 95 43.86 -52.54 -53.18
CA LEU A 95 42.96 -52.14 -54.25
C LEU A 95 43.68 -52.22 -55.60
N ASN A 96 43.31 -53.24 -56.39
CA ASN A 96 43.58 -53.32 -57.83
C ASN A 96 42.72 -52.27 -58.53
N ASP A 97 43.34 -51.22 -59.08
CA ASP A 97 42.65 -50.37 -60.05
C ASP A 97 43.60 -49.86 -61.13
N SER A 98 43.18 -50.02 -62.39
CA SER A 98 44.04 -49.94 -63.58
C SER A 98 44.28 -48.51 -64.07
N GLU A 99 43.70 -47.50 -63.41
CA GLU A 99 43.78 -46.08 -63.78
C GLU A 99 44.50 -45.19 -62.74
N MET A 100 45.07 -45.75 -61.68
CA MET A 100 45.82 -44.97 -60.68
C MET A 100 47.13 -44.38 -61.26
N LYS A 101 47.04 -43.16 -61.79
CA LYS A 101 48.21 -42.27 -61.97
C LYS A 101 48.91 -42.14 -60.61
N LEU A 102 50.16 -42.60 -60.50
CA LEU A 102 50.92 -42.51 -59.25
C LEU A 102 51.23 -41.04 -58.95
N ILE A 103 50.66 -40.51 -57.86
CA ILE A 103 50.87 -39.13 -57.44
C ILE A 103 51.82 -39.09 -56.22
N GLU A 104 52.95 -38.39 -56.33
CA GLU A 104 53.89 -38.09 -55.24
C GLU A 104 53.76 -36.62 -54.82
N ILE A 105 53.93 -36.32 -53.53
CA ILE A 105 54.00 -34.94 -53.01
C ILE A 105 55.41 -34.69 -52.48
N ILE A 106 56.10 -33.73 -53.10
CA ILE A 106 57.46 -33.32 -52.72
C ILE A 106 57.36 -32.07 -51.83
N ARG A 107 57.83 -32.18 -50.59
CA ARG A 107 57.85 -31.11 -49.58
C ARG A 107 59.21 -30.44 -49.51
N GLY A 108 59.26 -29.12 -49.34
CA GLY A 108 60.52 -28.40 -49.06
C GLY A 108 61.02 -28.60 -47.61
N PRO A 109 62.22 -28.09 -47.27
CA PRO A 109 63.18 -27.45 -48.18
C PRO A 109 63.98 -28.46 -48.99
N GLN A 110 63.87 -28.40 -50.32
CA GLN A 110 64.75 -29.13 -51.24
C GLN A 110 64.70 -28.55 -52.65
N ILE A 111 65.74 -28.80 -53.45
CA ILE A 111 65.73 -28.55 -54.88
C ILE A 111 65.24 -29.82 -55.57
N TYR A 112 64.01 -29.80 -56.09
CA TYR A 112 63.46 -30.92 -56.83
C TYR A 112 64.04 -30.96 -58.25
N LYS A 113 64.86 -31.99 -58.50
CA LYS A 113 65.27 -32.41 -59.85
C LYS A 113 64.31 -33.49 -60.36
N ARG A 114 63.71 -33.25 -61.52
CA ARG A 114 62.73 -34.16 -62.15
C ARG A 114 63.39 -35.51 -62.46
N ARG A 115 62.75 -36.61 -62.07
CA ARG A 115 63.33 -37.97 -62.21
C ARG A 115 62.89 -38.67 -63.49
N ASN A 116 61.63 -38.50 -63.89
CA ASN A 116 61.09 -39.08 -65.12
C ASN A 116 60.67 -37.97 -66.12
N PRO A 117 61.11 -38.01 -67.39
CA PRO A 117 60.80 -37.00 -68.41
C PRO A 117 59.30 -36.88 -68.75
N TYR A 118 58.47 -37.83 -68.31
CA TYR A 118 57.01 -37.83 -68.49
C TYR A 118 56.23 -37.27 -67.29
N ASP A 119 56.85 -37.06 -66.12
CA ASP A 119 56.18 -36.58 -64.89
C ASP A 119 55.46 -35.25 -65.09
N GLN A 120 54.16 -35.17 -64.83
CA GLN A 120 53.41 -33.91 -64.84
C GLN A 120 53.52 -33.25 -63.46
N ILE A 121 54.23 -32.13 -63.38
CA ILE A 121 54.48 -31.40 -62.12
C ILE A 121 53.48 -30.24 -62.03
N SER A 122 52.88 -30.05 -60.86
CA SER A 122 52.03 -28.87 -60.58
C SER A 122 52.86 -27.60 -60.38
N GLU A 123 52.18 -26.46 -60.40
CA GLU A 123 52.73 -25.23 -59.82
C GLU A 123 53.11 -25.43 -58.34
N VAL A 124 54.01 -24.59 -57.83
CA VAL A 124 54.46 -24.58 -56.44
C VAL A 124 53.32 -24.08 -55.55
N LYS A 125 52.90 -24.92 -54.60
CA LYS A 125 51.82 -24.63 -53.66
C LYS A 125 52.36 -24.38 -52.26
N SER A 126 51.73 -23.48 -51.52
CA SER A 126 52.03 -23.25 -50.10
C SER A 126 51.30 -24.26 -49.22
N MET A 127 51.98 -24.78 -48.20
CA MET A 127 51.39 -25.55 -47.12
C MET A 127 50.48 -24.66 -46.26
N LEU A 128 49.47 -25.25 -45.62
CA LEU A 128 48.51 -24.52 -44.79
C LEU A 128 49.04 -24.38 -43.37
N ASN A 129 49.17 -23.15 -42.89
CA ASN A 129 49.55 -22.89 -41.51
C ASN A 129 48.30 -22.89 -40.62
N LEU A 130 48.10 -23.95 -39.83
CA LEU A 130 47.01 -24.06 -38.87
C LEU A 130 47.47 -23.52 -37.51
N SER A 131 46.77 -22.52 -36.97
CA SER A 131 47.01 -22.03 -35.61
C SER A 131 46.56 -23.05 -34.55
N SER A 132 46.96 -22.87 -33.29
CA SER A 132 46.57 -23.74 -32.16
C SER A 132 45.07 -23.79 -31.88
N THR A 133 44.27 -22.85 -32.41
CA THR A 133 42.81 -22.82 -32.29
C THR A 133 42.11 -23.14 -33.61
N GLN A 134 42.83 -23.60 -34.63
CA GLN A 134 42.29 -23.91 -35.95
C GLN A 134 42.36 -25.40 -36.28
N TYR A 135 41.41 -25.83 -37.09
CA TYR A 135 41.37 -27.15 -37.68
C TYR A 135 40.91 -27.07 -39.14
N VAL A 136 41.15 -28.14 -39.88
CA VAL A 136 40.64 -28.32 -41.24
C VAL A 136 40.12 -29.74 -41.40
N ILE A 137 38.99 -29.89 -42.09
CA ILE A 137 38.44 -31.20 -42.46
C ILE A 137 39.02 -31.57 -43.82
N VAL A 138 39.61 -32.75 -43.91
CA VAL A 138 40.26 -33.27 -45.11
C VAL A 138 39.53 -34.52 -45.55
N THR A 139 39.13 -34.57 -46.82
CA THR A 139 38.41 -35.70 -47.43
C THR A 139 39.33 -36.38 -48.44
N ASP A 140 39.63 -37.66 -48.26
CA ASP A 140 40.38 -38.42 -49.26
C ASP A 140 39.47 -38.76 -50.46
N LYS A 141 39.83 -38.30 -51.67
CA LYS A 141 39.05 -38.58 -52.89
C LYS A 141 39.09 -40.05 -53.32
N GLY A 142 40.08 -40.83 -52.88
CA GLY A 142 40.20 -42.25 -53.21
C GLY A 142 39.31 -43.15 -52.36
N THR A 143 39.09 -42.79 -51.10
CA THR A 143 38.31 -43.61 -50.13
C THR A 143 37.01 -42.97 -49.66
N GLY A 144 36.82 -41.66 -49.88
CA GLY A 144 35.71 -40.89 -49.33
C GLY A 144 35.80 -40.61 -47.82
N VAL A 145 36.85 -41.08 -47.14
CA VAL A 145 37.01 -40.94 -45.69
C VAL A 145 37.36 -39.50 -45.34
N LYS A 146 36.64 -38.95 -44.37
CA LYS A 146 36.91 -37.63 -43.78
C LYS A 146 37.76 -37.78 -42.53
N ARG A 147 38.69 -36.85 -42.32
CA ARG A 147 39.47 -36.73 -41.09
C ARG A 147 39.65 -35.26 -40.70
N VAL A 148 40.00 -35.02 -39.44
CA VAL A 148 40.22 -33.68 -38.88
C VAL A 148 41.70 -33.51 -38.58
N GLU A 149 42.28 -32.44 -39.09
CA GLU A 149 43.68 -32.06 -38.86
C GLU A 149 43.68 -30.76 -38.04
N CYS A 150 44.19 -30.81 -36.81
CA CYS A 150 44.24 -29.66 -35.90
C CYS A 150 45.62 -29.01 -35.89
N GLY A 151 45.71 -27.71 -35.59
CA GLY A 151 46.98 -27.03 -35.30
C GLY A 151 47.45 -27.20 -33.84
N PRO A 152 48.62 -26.62 -33.48
CA PRO A 152 49.48 -25.82 -34.33
C PRO A 152 50.36 -26.69 -35.25
N GLN A 153 50.14 -26.64 -36.57
CA GLN A 153 50.97 -27.38 -37.53
C GLN A 153 50.99 -26.72 -38.91
N LEU A 154 52.09 -26.94 -39.63
CA LEU A 154 52.22 -26.62 -41.05
C LEU A 154 51.69 -27.80 -41.87
N PHE A 155 50.38 -27.83 -42.10
CA PHE A 155 49.69 -28.94 -42.75
C PHE A 155 50.01 -29.02 -44.25
N CYS A 156 50.39 -30.22 -44.70
CA CYS A 156 50.61 -30.53 -46.11
C CYS A 156 49.73 -31.73 -46.50
N PRO A 157 48.87 -31.60 -47.53
CA PRO A 157 47.96 -32.66 -47.95
C PRO A 157 48.69 -33.92 -48.41
N ARG A 158 47.95 -35.04 -48.43
CA ARG A 158 48.32 -36.31 -49.08
C ARG A 158 47.89 -36.29 -50.56
N PRO A 159 48.40 -37.21 -51.42
CA PRO A 159 48.22 -37.12 -52.87
C PRO A 159 46.79 -37.11 -53.41
N TYR A 160 45.81 -37.58 -52.63
CA TYR A 160 44.39 -37.65 -52.98
C TYR A 160 43.49 -36.80 -52.07
N ASP A 161 44.07 -35.98 -51.18
CA ASP A 161 43.30 -35.16 -50.24
C ASP A 161 42.61 -33.97 -50.93
N GLU A 162 41.32 -33.82 -50.67
CA GLU A 162 40.57 -32.58 -50.78
C GLU A 162 40.60 -31.84 -49.45
N ILE A 163 41.04 -30.59 -49.46
CA ILE A 163 41.10 -29.76 -48.26
C ILE A 163 39.83 -28.90 -48.19
N GLY A 164 39.11 -28.97 -47.07
CA GLY A 164 38.01 -28.05 -46.76
C GLY A 164 38.50 -26.66 -46.34
N GLU A 165 37.57 -25.82 -45.89
CA GLU A 165 37.88 -24.51 -45.33
C GLU A 165 38.58 -24.62 -43.96
N ILE A 166 39.45 -23.66 -43.64
CA ILE A 166 40.06 -23.55 -42.31
C ILE A 166 39.01 -23.00 -41.35
N GLN A 167 38.72 -23.76 -40.29
CA GLN A 167 37.73 -23.41 -39.29
C GLN A 167 38.37 -23.23 -37.90
N ASN A 168 37.75 -22.42 -37.06
CA ASN A 168 38.18 -22.23 -35.67
C ASN A 168 37.48 -23.25 -34.76
N MET A 169 38.21 -23.80 -33.79
CA MET A 169 37.66 -24.63 -32.72
C MET A 169 36.67 -23.83 -31.87
N TYR A 170 35.69 -24.53 -31.29
CA TYR A 170 34.60 -23.91 -30.54
C TYR A 170 35.04 -23.66 -29.09
N ASN A 171 35.27 -22.40 -28.72
CA ASN A 171 35.63 -22.02 -27.37
C ASN A 171 34.37 -21.85 -26.51
N LEU A 172 34.07 -22.81 -25.64
CA LEU A 172 32.93 -22.77 -24.72
C LEU A 172 33.35 -22.14 -23.40
N SER A 173 32.61 -21.11 -22.95
CA SER A 173 32.74 -20.57 -21.60
C SER A 173 32.23 -21.55 -20.54
N SER A 174 32.47 -21.27 -19.25
CA SER A 174 31.94 -22.05 -18.12
C SER A 174 30.41 -22.02 -17.99
N THR A 175 29.72 -21.18 -18.75
CA THR A 175 28.25 -21.04 -18.77
C THR A 175 27.66 -21.34 -20.15
N GLN A 176 28.42 -21.99 -21.03
CA GLN A 176 28.02 -22.33 -22.39
C GLN A 176 28.18 -23.82 -22.71
N TYR A 177 27.26 -24.33 -23.51
CA TYR A 177 27.30 -25.68 -24.06
C TYR A 177 26.92 -25.67 -25.54
N LEU A 178 27.23 -26.76 -26.24
CA LEU A 178 26.72 -27.05 -27.57
C LEU A 178 26.24 -28.50 -27.63
N ILE A 179 25.40 -28.80 -28.62
CA ILE A 179 24.95 -30.17 -28.91
C ILE A 179 25.63 -30.61 -30.20
N VAL A 180 26.31 -31.75 -30.13
CA VAL A 180 26.97 -32.39 -31.25
C VAL A 180 26.08 -33.54 -31.72
N THR A 181 25.78 -33.59 -33.02
CA THR A 181 25.12 -34.73 -33.67
C THR A 181 26.13 -35.40 -34.59
N ASP A 182 26.53 -36.63 -34.29
CA ASP A 182 27.37 -37.43 -35.19
C ASP A 182 26.52 -37.85 -36.40
N GLN A 183 26.89 -37.43 -37.60
CA GLN A 183 26.15 -37.76 -38.83
C GLN A 183 26.30 -39.22 -39.26
N SER A 184 27.30 -39.95 -38.74
CA SER A 184 27.53 -41.36 -39.08
C SER A 184 26.68 -42.32 -38.25
N THR A 185 26.39 -41.97 -36.99
CA THR A 185 25.60 -42.78 -36.04
C THR A 185 24.21 -42.20 -35.75
N GLY A 186 24.01 -40.90 -35.96
CA GLY A 186 22.83 -40.16 -35.51
C GLY A 186 22.82 -39.84 -34.00
N GLU A 187 23.87 -40.22 -33.26
CA GLU A 187 23.97 -39.99 -31.82
C GLU A 187 24.13 -38.50 -31.51
N ARG A 188 23.39 -38.01 -30.50
CA ARG A 188 23.53 -36.65 -29.99
C ARG A 188 24.18 -36.63 -28.62
N SER A 189 25.14 -35.73 -28.42
CA SER A 189 25.83 -35.52 -27.15
C SER A 189 25.90 -34.02 -26.80
N THR A 190 25.73 -33.70 -25.51
CA THR A 190 25.93 -32.34 -24.99
C THR A 190 27.40 -32.16 -24.58
N VAL A 191 28.04 -31.11 -25.09
CA VAL A 191 29.40 -30.71 -24.67
C VAL A 191 29.32 -29.44 -23.84
N SER A 192 29.60 -29.61 -22.55
CA SER A 192 29.71 -28.53 -21.57
C SER A 192 31.10 -27.88 -21.56
N GLY A 193 31.14 -26.55 -21.40
CA GLY A 193 32.36 -25.82 -21.09
C GLY A 193 32.71 -25.83 -19.58
N PRO A 194 33.83 -25.20 -19.18
CA PRO A 194 34.77 -24.47 -20.03
C PRO A 194 35.67 -25.42 -20.81
N LYS A 195 35.63 -25.36 -22.15
CA LYS A 195 36.37 -26.29 -23.02
C LYS A 195 36.58 -25.72 -24.41
N LEU A 196 37.79 -25.85 -24.94
CA LEU A 196 38.04 -25.72 -26.38
C LEU A 196 37.63 -27.03 -27.06
N PHE A 197 36.51 -27.01 -27.78
CA PHE A 197 35.96 -28.19 -28.43
C PHE A 197 36.45 -28.31 -29.88
N LEU A 198 37.08 -29.45 -30.17
CA LEU A 198 37.44 -29.90 -31.51
C LEU A 198 36.38 -30.91 -32.00
N PRO A 199 35.65 -30.63 -33.09
CA PRO A 199 34.70 -31.57 -33.68
C PRO A 199 35.41 -32.76 -34.34
N LYS A 200 34.74 -33.92 -34.41
CA LYS A 200 35.15 -35.05 -35.25
C LYS A 200 34.76 -34.82 -36.72
N ALA A 201 35.25 -35.69 -37.60
CA ALA A 201 35.10 -35.57 -39.06
C ALA A 201 33.66 -35.65 -39.60
N TYR A 202 32.74 -36.19 -38.80
CA TYR A 202 31.31 -36.35 -39.12
C TYR A 202 30.40 -35.64 -38.12
N ASP A 203 30.96 -34.82 -37.22
CA ASP A 203 30.19 -34.09 -36.20
C ASP A 203 29.49 -32.87 -36.83
N GLN A 204 28.17 -32.81 -36.70
CA GLN A 204 27.37 -31.62 -36.95
C GLN A 204 27.09 -30.88 -35.63
N ILE A 205 27.31 -29.57 -35.63
CA ILE A 205 27.40 -28.77 -34.40
C ILE A 205 26.21 -27.80 -34.34
N SER A 206 25.54 -27.72 -33.19
CA SER A 206 24.49 -26.74 -32.94
C SER A 206 25.03 -25.31 -32.78
N PRO A 207 24.17 -24.28 -32.77
CA PRO A 207 24.50 -23.01 -32.12
C PRO A 207 24.99 -23.21 -30.68
N ILE A 208 25.79 -22.28 -30.17
CA ILE A 208 26.22 -22.27 -28.76
C ILE A 208 25.03 -21.80 -27.91
N TYR A 209 24.68 -22.60 -26.91
CA TYR A 209 23.62 -22.33 -25.94
C TYR A 209 24.20 -21.88 -24.59
N SER A 210 23.47 -21.00 -23.91
CA SER A 210 23.76 -20.64 -22.51
C SER A 210 23.14 -21.65 -21.55
N TYR A 211 23.80 -21.91 -20.43
CA TYR A 211 23.25 -22.73 -19.34
C TYR A 211 21.93 -22.16 -18.82
N VAL A 212 21.02 -23.04 -18.42
CA VAL A 212 19.82 -22.66 -17.68
C VAL A 212 20.25 -22.28 -16.27
N VAL A 213 19.93 -21.06 -15.84
CA VAL A 213 20.21 -20.53 -14.50
C VAL A 213 18.88 -20.33 -13.79
N LEU A 214 18.68 -21.05 -12.68
CA LEU A 214 17.49 -20.94 -11.82
C LEU A 214 17.87 -20.29 -10.50
N ASN A 215 17.14 -19.25 -10.10
CA ASN A 215 17.25 -18.63 -8.78
C ASN A 215 16.59 -19.47 -7.66
N HIS A 216 16.82 -19.10 -6.41
CA HIS A 216 16.28 -19.77 -5.21
C HIS A 216 14.73 -19.70 -5.04
N THR A 217 14.07 -18.92 -5.90
CA THR A 217 12.61 -18.82 -6.06
C THR A 217 12.13 -19.35 -7.40
N GLN A 218 12.96 -20.04 -8.20
CA GLN A 218 12.60 -20.42 -9.57
C GLN A 218 12.68 -21.92 -9.84
N TYR A 219 11.85 -22.38 -10.76
CA TYR A 219 11.86 -23.73 -11.29
C TYR A 219 11.63 -23.73 -12.80
N CYS A 220 12.00 -24.82 -13.48
CA CYS A 220 11.61 -25.06 -14.86
C CYS A 220 11.13 -26.50 -15.03
N ARG A 221 10.36 -26.73 -16.11
CA ARG A 221 9.90 -28.06 -16.52
C ARG A 221 10.69 -28.49 -17.75
N ILE A 222 11.26 -29.69 -17.71
CA ILE A 222 12.06 -30.26 -18.79
C ILE A 222 11.34 -31.50 -19.31
N ILE A 223 11.33 -31.67 -20.64
CA ILE A 223 10.84 -32.87 -21.33
C ILE A 223 11.97 -33.49 -22.16
N GLU A 224 12.18 -34.80 -22.03
CA GLU A 224 13.06 -35.55 -22.94
C GLU A 224 12.27 -35.91 -24.21
N SER A 225 12.62 -35.29 -25.34
CA SER A 225 11.93 -35.43 -26.64
C SER A 225 11.86 -36.86 -27.19
N ARG A 226 12.71 -37.77 -26.70
CA ARG A 226 12.78 -39.18 -27.16
C ARG A 226 11.87 -40.10 -26.36
N THR A 227 11.66 -39.84 -25.08
CA THR A 227 10.92 -40.73 -24.16
C THR A 227 9.60 -40.13 -23.68
N GLY A 228 9.42 -38.81 -23.80
CA GLY A 228 8.34 -38.07 -23.17
C GLY A 228 8.48 -37.94 -21.65
N VAL A 229 9.58 -38.43 -21.05
CA VAL A 229 9.80 -38.32 -19.60
C VAL A 229 9.98 -36.85 -19.23
N MET A 230 9.21 -36.41 -18.23
CA MET A 230 9.20 -35.02 -17.77
C MET A 230 9.77 -34.92 -16.36
N ARG A 231 10.62 -33.91 -16.12
CA ARG A 231 11.24 -33.66 -14.81
C ARG A 231 11.24 -32.18 -14.46
N ILE A 232 11.08 -31.89 -13.17
CA ILE A 232 11.07 -30.54 -12.62
C ILE A 232 12.44 -30.27 -12.00
N GLU A 233 13.09 -29.18 -12.42
CA GLU A 233 14.32 -28.69 -11.81
C GLU A 233 14.01 -27.43 -10.99
N LYS A 234 14.48 -27.40 -9.74
CA LYS A 234 14.30 -26.29 -8.81
C LYS A 234 15.65 -25.62 -8.52
N GLY A 235 15.66 -24.30 -8.42
CA GLY A 235 16.86 -23.55 -8.07
C GLY A 235 17.17 -23.54 -6.56
N PRO A 236 18.34 -23.00 -6.16
CA PRO A 236 19.35 -22.41 -7.01
C PRO A 236 20.15 -23.50 -7.77
N LYS A 237 20.15 -23.45 -9.11
CA LYS A 237 20.80 -24.47 -9.95
C LYS A 237 21.20 -23.88 -11.30
N THR A 238 22.40 -24.22 -11.76
CA THR A 238 22.92 -23.85 -13.08
C THR A 238 23.33 -25.11 -13.81
N PHE A 239 22.74 -25.39 -14.98
CA PHE A 239 22.95 -26.65 -15.70
C PHE A 239 22.76 -26.50 -17.22
N ALA A 240 23.35 -27.43 -17.99
CA ALA A 240 23.11 -27.58 -19.42
C ALA A 240 22.00 -28.61 -19.67
N LEU A 241 21.23 -28.44 -20.75
CA LEU A 241 20.23 -29.43 -21.17
C LEU A 241 20.91 -30.66 -21.78
N GLY A 242 20.34 -31.84 -21.52
CA GLY A 242 20.73 -33.07 -22.20
C GLY A 242 20.47 -33.02 -23.72
N PRO A 243 21.06 -33.93 -24.50
CA PRO A 243 21.06 -33.87 -25.97
C PRO A 243 19.68 -34.04 -26.64
N TYR A 244 18.70 -34.53 -25.87
CA TYR A 244 17.30 -34.68 -26.27
C TYR A 244 16.34 -33.93 -25.33
N GLU A 245 16.85 -33.12 -24.41
CA GLU A 245 16.03 -32.37 -23.45
C GLU A 245 15.64 -30.99 -24.00
N ALA A 246 14.40 -30.60 -23.77
CA ALA A 246 13.89 -29.27 -24.06
C ALA A 246 13.20 -28.67 -22.83
N LEU A 247 13.24 -27.34 -22.70
CA LEU A 247 12.40 -26.62 -21.76
C LEU A 247 10.95 -26.66 -22.25
N MET A 248 10.02 -26.96 -21.35
CA MET A 248 8.60 -26.97 -21.63
C MET A 248 8.04 -25.55 -21.48
N ARG A 249 7.63 -24.97 -22.60
CA ARG A 249 7.06 -23.63 -22.67
C ARG A 249 5.57 -23.64 -22.33
N ILE A 250 5.18 -22.90 -21.29
CA ILE A 250 3.77 -22.72 -20.89
C ILE A 250 3.50 -21.20 -20.90
N ASP A 251 2.45 -20.77 -21.57
CA ASP A 251 2.04 -19.36 -21.69
C ASP A 251 3.21 -18.43 -22.07
N ASN A 252 4.01 -18.87 -23.06
CA ASN A 252 5.24 -18.24 -23.56
C ASN A 252 6.44 -18.17 -22.59
N HIS A 253 6.36 -18.74 -21.38
CA HIS A 253 7.42 -18.76 -20.38
C HIS A 253 8.06 -20.16 -20.25
N ASP A 254 9.38 -20.20 -20.01
CA ASP A 254 10.17 -21.43 -19.86
C ASP A 254 10.69 -21.64 -18.42
N ILE A 255 10.71 -20.56 -17.62
CA ILE A 255 11.13 -20.51 -16.22
C ILE A 255 9.98 -19.87 -15.43
N PHE A 256 9.65 -20.45 -14.28
CA PHE A 256 8.51 -20.09 -13.45
C PHE A 256 8.96 -19.81 -12.03
N ASP A 257 8.27 -18.89 -11.34
CA ASP A 257 8.51 -18.66 -9.93
C ASP A 257 7.78 -19.68 -9.04
N ILE A 258 8.47 -20.13 -8.00
CA ILE A 258 7.99 -21.03 -6.94
C ILE A 258 7.02 -20.23 -6.06
N ILE A 259 5.83 -20.77 -5.84
CA ILE A 259 4.80 -20.12 -5.05
C ILE A 259 5.06 -20.43 -3.57
N ASN A 260 5.29 -19.41 -2.75
CA ASN A 260 5.41 -19.61 -1.31
C ASN A 260 4.02 -19.71 -0.69
N ILE A 261 3.67 -20.87 -0.17
CA ILE A 261 2.51 -21.09 0.70
C ILE A 261 2.99 -20.82 2.14
N ASP A 262 2.35 -19.88 2.80
CA ASP A 262 2.64 -19.50 4.19
C ASP A 262 1.35 -19.63 5.02
N THR A 263 1.25 -18.92 6.15
CA THR A 263 0.04 -18.93 6.98
C THR A 263 -1.09 -18.05 6.43
N GLU A 264 -0.81 -17.15 5.49
CA GLU A 264 -1.75 -16.16 4.95
C GLU A 264 -2.12 -16.43 3.48
N ASN A 265 -1.35 -17.25 2.77
CA ASN A 265 -1.51 -17.53 1.34
C ASN A 265 -1.64 -19.04 1.10
N ALA A 266 -2.76 -19.48 0.54
CA ALA A 266 -3.00 -20.84 0.05
C ALA A 266 -2.99 -20.86 -1.49
N VAL A 267 -2.78 -22.02 -2.10
CA VAL A 267 -2.80 -22.15 -3.58
C VAL A 267 -3.94 -23.05 -4.01
N LEU A 268 -4.77 -22.55 -4.93
CA LEU A 268 -5.76 -23.36 -5.64
C LEU A 268 -5.08 -23.98 -6.87
N VAL A 269 -5.16 -25.30 -6.96
CA VAL A 269 -4.74 -26.05 -8.15
C VAL A 269 -5.89 -26.89 -8.70
N LYS A 270 -5.90 -27.07 -10.02
CA LYS A 270 -6.76 -28.03 -10.70
C LYS A 270 -5.96 -29.29 -10.99
N ASN A 271 -6.43 -30.42 -10.49
CA ASN A 271 -5.92 -31.73 -10.82
C ASN A 271 -6.39 -32.10 -12.24
N LEU A 272 -5.44 -32.39 -13.13
CA LEU A 272 -5.69 -32.66 -14.54
C LEU A 272 -6.18 -34.09 -14.79
N ASP A 273 -5.87 -35.03 -13.89
CA ASP A 273 -6.26 -36.44 -14.01
C ASP A 273 -7.72 -36.64 -13.57
N THR A 274 -8.11 -35.99 -12.47
CA THR A 274 -9.47 -36.10 -11.89
C THR A 274 -10.41 -34.97 -12.33
N GLY A 275 -9.87 -33.85 -12.83
CA GLY A 275 -10.61 -32.64 -13.14
C GLY A 275 -11.05 -31.82 -11.91
N LEU A 276 -10.76 -32.30 -10.70
CA LEU A 276 -11.15 -31.66 -9.43
C LEU A 276 -10.19 -30.52 -9.06
N ASP A 277 -10.71 -29.52 -8.38
CA ASP A 277 -9.95 -28.40 -7.84
C ASP A 277 -9.62 -28.69 -6.36
N GLU A 278 -8.35 -28.51 -5.98
CA GLU A 278 -7.77 -28.79 -4.66
C GLU A 278 -7.15 -27.50 -4.10
N LEU A 279 -7.36 -27.23 -2.81
CA LEU A 279 -6.75 -26.10 -2.11
C LEU A 279 -5.62 -26.59 -1.21
N ILE A 280 -4.40 -26.12 -1.47
CA ILE A 280 -3.20 -26.47 -0.71
C ILE A 280 -2.92 -25.37 0.31
N THR A 281 -3.03 -25.71 1.59
CA THR A 281 -2.90 -24.79 2.74
C THR A 281 -1.68 -25.08 3.63
N THR A 282 -0.98 -26.19 3.39
CA THR A 282 0.22 -26.59 4.16
C THR A 282 1.40 -25.67 3.84
N PRO A 283 1.99 -24.94 4.81
CA PRO A 283 3.08 -24.00 4.54
C PRO A 283 4.30 -24.68 3.90
N GLN A 284 4.59 -24.33 2.65
CA GLN A 284 5.67 -24.92 1.86
C GLN A 284 6.03 -24.06 0.64
N LYS A 285 7.21 -24.30 0.08
CA LYS A 285 7.56 -23.85 -1.28
C LYS A 285 6.84 -24.73 -2.31
N PHE A 286 5.71 -24.27 -2.80
CA PHE A 286 4.86 -25.01 -3.71
C PHE A 286 5.31 -24.89 -5.17
N ILE A 287 5.39 -26.05 -5.83
CA ILE A 287 5.64 -26.17 -7.26
C ILE A 287 4.57 -27.12 -7.80
N PRO A 288 3.70 -26.69 -8.73
CA PRO A 288 2.67 -27.56 -9.29
C PRO A 288 3.29 -28.79 -9.98
N SER A 289 2.76 -29.98 -9.67
CA SER A 289 3.07 -31.22 -10.38
C SER A 289 2.70 -31.14 -11.87
N PHE A 290 3.17 -32.09 -12.70
CA PHE A 290 2.75 -32.20 -14.10
C PHE A 290 1.24 -32.44 -14.25
N THR A 291 0.64 -33.13 -13.28
CA THR A 291 -0.79 -33.41 -13.20
C THR A 291 -1.57 -32.30 -12.50
N GLN A 292 -0.92 -31.19 -12.12
CA GLN A 292 -1.56 -30.05 -11.46
C GLN A 292 -1.38 -28.79 -12.30
N LYS A 293 -2.50 -28.13 -12.59
CA LYS A 293 -2.54 -26.79 -13.16
C LYS A 293 -2.74 -25.77 -12.04
N PHE A 294 -1.84 -24.80 -11.93
CA PHE A 294 -2.05 -23.64 -11.06
C PHE A 294 -3.25 -22.81 -11.54
N MET A 295 -4.11 -22.40 -10.61
CA MET A 295 -5.29 -21.56 -10.89
C MET A 295 -5.14 -20.16 -10.29
N GLU A 296 -5.04 -20.07 -8.96
CA GLU A 296 -4.96 -18.79 -8.24
C GLU A 296 -4.29 -18.95 -6.86
N ILE A 297 -3.84 -17.83 -6.29
CA ILE A 297 -3.46 -17.74 -4.87
C ILE A 297 -4.67 -17.21 -4.10
N ARG A 298 -5.04 -17.88 -3.00
CA ARG A 298 -6.14 -17.48 -2.11
C ARG A 298 -5.60 -16.97 -0.79
N ASN A 299 -5.97 -15.75 -0.45
CA ASN A 299 -5.56 -15.12 0.80
C ASN A 299 -6.44 -15.59 1.97
N LEU A 300 -5.86 -15.64 3.16
CA LEU A 300 -6.53 -16.01 4.40
C LEU A 300 -7.52 -14.91 4.80
N ILE A 301 -8.81 -15.27 4.87
CA ILE A 301 -9.83 -14.38 5.36
C ILE A 301 -9.78 -14.39 6.88
N LYS A 302 -9.45 -13.24 7.47
CA LYS A 302 -9.53 -12.97 8.90
C LYS A 302 -10.87 -12.29 9.19
N LEU A 303 -11.55 -12.73 10.26
CA LEU A 303 -12.79 -12.11 10.76
C LEU A 303 -12.53 -11.51 12.15
N ALA A 304 -13.06 -10.31 12.40
CA ALA A 304 -13.12 -9.77 13.75
C ALA A 304 -14.14 -10.54 14.63
N PRO A 305 -14.06 -10.52 15.98
CA PRO A 305 -14.96 -11.29 16.84
C PRO A 305 -16.46 -10.98 16.69
N TYR A 306 -16.81 -9.82 16.11
CA TYR A 306 -18.17 -9.37 15.82
C TYR A 306 -18.54 -9.48 14.33
N GLU A 307 -17.62 -9.92 13.48
CA GLU A 307 -17.86 -10.14 12.06
C GLU A 307 -18.29 -11.59 11.83
N ASN A 308 -19.34 -11.74 11.03
CA ASN A 308 -19.75 -13.00 10.45
C ASN A 308 -19.67 -12.92 8.92
N MET A 309 -19.46 -14.06 8.29
CA MET A 309 -19.44 -14.21 6.84
C MET A 309 -20.20 -15.48 6.50
N ILE A 310 -20.91 -15.50 5.37
CA ILE A 310 -21.58 -16.71 4.89
C ILE A 310 -20.89 -17.16 3.61
N LEU A 311 -20.61 -18.45 3.53
CA LEU A 311 -20.16 -19.12 2.32
C LEU A 311 -21.32 -19.93 1.76
N ILE A 312 -21.46 -19.96 0.44
CA ILE A 312 -22.31 -20.92 -0.26
C ILE A 312 -21.41 -22.06 -0.75
N ASP A 313 -21.76 -23.29 -0.41
CA ASP A 313 -21.09 -24.50 -0.91
C ASP A 313 -21.65 -24.93 -2.27
N LYS A 314 -20.98 -25.88 -2.94
CA LYS A 314 -21.38 -26.44 -4.25
C LYS A 314 -22.83 -26.91 -4.34
N ASP A 315 -23.41 -27.36 -3.22
CA ASP A 315 -24.77 -27.89 -3.13
C ASP A 315 -25.80 -26.79 -2.78
N GLY A 316 -25.40 -25.51 -2.82
CA GLY A 316 -26.23 -24.35 -2.50
C GLY A 316 -26.42 -24.09 -1.00
N GLN A 317 -25.78 -24.86 -0.12
CA GLN A 317 -25.95 -24.74 1.32
C GLN A 317 -25.14 -23.57 1.92
N HIS A 318 -25.76 -22.82 2.83
CA HIS A 318 -25.13 -21.71 3.55
C HIS A 318 -24.30 -22.22 4.74
N ILE A 319 -22.98 -22.04 4.68
CA ILE A 319 -22.03 -22.30 5.76
C ILE A 319 -21.75 -20.97 6.48
N LEU A 320 -22.19 -20.86 7.73
CA LEU A 320 -21.92 -19.69 8.57
C LEU A 320 -20.50 -19.74 9.15
N LYS A 321 -19.75 -18.64 8.98
CA LYS A 321 -18.46 -18.40 9.60
C LYS A 321 -18.53 -17.21 10.56
N ASN A 322 -18.13 -17.43 11.80
CA ASN A 322 -18.23 -16.46 12.90
C ASN A 322 -16.85 -16.20 13.50
N GLY A 323 -16.41 -14.93 13.55
CA GLY A 323 -15.06 -14.57 13.95
C GLY A 323 -14.68 -14.87 15.40
N MET A 324 -15.62 -15.22 16.30
CA MET A 324 -15.27 -15.75 17.64
C MET A 324 -14.74 -17.18 17.56
N LYS A 325 -15.30 -18.01 16.67
CA LYS A 325 -14.93 -19.43 16.51
C LYS A 325 -13.92 -19.61 15.38
N ASP A 326 -14.27 -19.14 14.19
CA ASP A 326 -13.50 -19.20 12.95
C ASP A 326 -12.78 -17.86 12.71
N LYS A 327 -11.82 -17.52 13.58
CA LYS A 327 -11.03 -16.26 13.50
C LYS A 327 -10.39 -16.03 12.14
N SER A 328 -9.98 -17.11 11.47
CA SER A 328 -9.37 -17.07 10.15
C SER A 328 -9.54 -18.38 9.41
N PHE A 329 -9.87 -18.32 8.12
CA PHE A 329 -10.03 -19.48 7.26
C PHE A 329 -9.72 -19.14 5.79
N PHE A 330 -9.50 -20.17 4.97
CA PHE A 330 -9.48 -20.06 3.53
C PHE A 330 -10.82 -20.51 2.94
N ILE A 331 -11.19 -19.97 1.78
CA ILE A 331 -12.33 -20.44 1.00
C ILE A 331 -11.91 -21.70 0.25
N TYR A 332 -12.62 -22.80 0.45
CA TYR A 332 -12.33 -24.07 -0.23
C TYR A 332 -12.77 -24.07 -1.71
N PRO A 333 -12.34 -25.04 -2.52
CA PRO A 333 -12.81 -25.18 -3.89
C PRO A 333 -14.35 -25.28 -3.94
N TYR A 334 -14.95 -24.70 -4.98
CA TYR A 334 -16.42 -24.61 -5.18
C TYR A 334 -17.21 -23.80 -4.14
N GLN A 335 -16.58 -23.30 -3.07
CA GLN A 335 -17.22 -22.35 -2.16
C GLN A 335 -17.14 -20.92 -2.70
N GLN A 336 -18.20 -20.14 -2.49
CA GLN A 336 -18.30 -18.73 -2.85
C GLN A 336 -18.74 -17.89 -1.65
N ILE A 337 -18.31 -16.62 -1.59
CA ILE A 337 -18.79 -15.70 -0.55
C ILE A 337 -20.21 -15.27 -0.90
N TYR A 338 -21.13 -15.40 0.05
CA TYR A 338 -22.46 -14.83 -0.07
C TYR A 338 -22.39 -13.31 0.15
N MET A 339 -23.00 -12.56 -0.77
CA MET A 339 -23.05 -11.10 -0.72
C MET A 339 -24.50 -10.65 -0.79
N GLN A 340 -24.86 -9.65 0.02
CA GLN A 340 -26.13 -8.94 -0.10
C GLN A 340 -25.91 -7.53 -0.66
N GLN A 341 -26.97 -6.94 -1.21
CA GLN A 341 -26.99 -5.54 -1.60
C GLN A 341 -27.94 -4.80 -0.65
N TRP A 342 -27.37 -3.99 0.23
CA TRP A 342 -28.13 -3.21 1.20
C TRP A 342 -28.30 -1.78 0.71
N SER A 343 -29.53 -1.27 0.70
CA SER A 343 -29.80 0.11 0.30
C SER A 343 -29.22 1.08 1.33
N ASN A 344 -28.45 2.07 0.87
CA ASN A 344 -27.76 3.06 1.71
C ASN A 344 -28.17 4.51 1.41
N ASP A 345 -29.11 4.74 0.49
CA ASP A 345 -29.65 6.06 0.22
C ASP A 345 -30.63 6.53 1.30
N LEU A 346 -30.68 7.84 1.54
CA LEU A 346 -31.55 8.47 2.55
C LEU A 346 -33.04 8.22 2.32
N LYS A 347 -33.48 8.04 1.06
CA LYS A 347 -34.91 7.89 0.70
C LYS A 347 -35.34 6.45 0.39
N LYS A 348 -34.38 5.53 0.27
CA LYS A 348 -34.56 4.16 -0.22
C LYS A 348 -35.33 4.08 -1.54
N ASP A 349 -34.87 4.88 -2.52
CA ASP A 349 -35.25 4.76 -3.94
C ASP A 349 -34.33 3.76 -4.68
N HIS A 350 -33.58 2.92 -3.95
CA HIS A 350 -32.51 2.02 -4.42
C HIS A 350 -31.42 2.70 -5.28
N ARG A 351 -31.20 4.01 -5.12
CA ARG A 351 -30.23 4.75 -5.97
C ARG A 351 -28.78 4.50 -5.60
N SER A 352 -28.53 4.03 -4.39
CA SER A 352 -27.20 3.60 -3.94
C SER A 352 -27.32 2.40 -3.02
N THR A 353 -26.84 1.25 -3.47
CA THR A 353 -26.69 0.04 -2.68
C THR A 353 -25.22 -0.19 -2.33
N VAL A 354 -24.98 -0.80 -1.17
CA VAL A 354 -23.67 -1.25 -0.70
C VAL A 354 -23.65 -2.77 -0.77
N GLN A 355 -22.60 -3.33 -1.38
CA GLN A 355 -22.37 -4.78 -1.32
C GLN A 355 -21.79 -5.13 0.05
N VAL A 356 -22.45 -6.05 0.75
CA VAL A 356 -22.07 -6.51 2.09
C VAL A 356 -21.77 -8.00 2.02
N ASP A 357 -20.50 -8.34 2.25
CA ASP A 357 -19.97 -9.70 2.40
C ASP A 357 -19.74 -10.05 3.88
N ARG A 358 -19.38 -9.05 4.69
CA ARG A 358 -19.11 -9.13 6.14
C ARG A 358 -20.22 -8.48 6.94
N PHE A 359 -20.89 -9.29 7.76
CA PHE A 359 -22.01 -8.89 8.58
C PHE A 359 -21.55 -8.58 10.00
N ASP A 360 -21.58 -7.31 10.39
CA ASP A 360 -21.22 -6.84 11.73
C ASP A 360 -22.41 -6.98 12.70
N THR A 361 -22.24 -7.72 13.79
CA THR A 361 -23.28 -7.91 14.82
C THR A 361 -23.26 -6.87 15.94
N ARG A 362 -22.47 -5.79 15.82
CA ARG A 362 -22.54 -4.65 16.74
C ARG A 362 -23.76 -3.78 16.42
N ASN A 363 -24.03 -2.83 17.31
CA ASN A 363 -25.09 -1.83 17.10
C ASN A 363 -24.70 -0.96 15.91
N GLN A 364 -25.53 -0.98 14.88
CA GLN A 364 -25.45 -0.14 13.70
C GLN A 364 -26.47 0.99 13.81
N TYR A 365 -26.30 2.04 13.01
CA TYR A 365 -27.30 3.09 12.84
C TYR A 365 -27.42 3.46 11.37
N MET A 366 -28.55 4.06 11.01
CA MET A 366 -28.88 4.38 9.62
C MET A 366 -29.92 5.50 9.58
N ASP A 367 -29.69 6.48 8.71
CA ASP A 367 -30.50 7.69 8.62
C ASP A 367 -31.43 7.66 7.41
N TYR A 368 -32.64 8.19 7.60
CA TYR A 368 -33.76 8.12 6.67
C TYR A 368 -34.48 9.45 6.55
N GLU A 369 -34.81 9.85 5.32
CA GLU A 369 -35.76 10.91 5.01
C GLU A 369 -37.00 10.28 4.38
N PHE A 370 -38.17 10.38 5.02
CA PHE A 370 -39.43 9.98 4.41
C PHE A 370 -40.57 10.97 4.62
N LEU A 371 -41.50 10.98 3.65
CA LEU A 371 -42.68 11.82 3.68
C LEU A 371 -43.79 11.15 4.50
N VAL A 372 -44.34 11.91 5.44
CA VAL A 372 -45.56 11.59 6.20
C VAL A 372 -46.66 12.63 5.93
N ARG A 373 -47.90 12.25 6.19
CA ARG A 373 -49.07 13.12 6.07
C ARG A 373 -49.86 13.11 7.37
N THR A 374 -50.17 14.29 7.88
CA THR A 374 -50.98 14.50 9.11
C THR A 374 -52.48 14.45 8.81
N ALA A 375 -53.31 14.43 9.86
CA ALA A 375 -54.77 14.34 9.75
C ALA A 375 -55.39 15.50 8.94
N ASP A 376 -54.78 16.68 9.01
CA ASP A 376 -55.10 17.89 8.24
C ASP A 376 -54.46 17.92 6.83
N ASN A 377 -54.05 16.75 6.32
CA ASN A 377 -53.54 16.52 4.96
C ASN A 377 -52.20 17.23 4.62
N VAL A 378 -51.53 17.83 5.60
CA VAL A 378 -50.23 18.51 5.42
C VAL A 378 -49.10 17.50 5.26
N GLU A 379 -48.24 17.73 4.26
CA GLU A 379 -47.09 16.88 3.96
C GLU A 379 -45.85 17.34 4.75
N ILE A 380 -45.34 16.46 5.61
CA ILE A 380 -44.18 16.69 6.47
C ILE A 380 -43.09 15.67 6.09
N ILE A 381 -41.88 16.17 5.89
CA ILE A 381 -40.66 15.38 5.76
C ILE A 381 -40.12 15.12 7.16
N LEU A 382 -39.90 13.84 7.49
CA LEU A 382 -39.25 13.41 8.71
C LEU A 382 -37.86 12.88 8.42
N ASP A 383 -36.89 13.41 9.15
CA ASP A 383 -35.52 12.92 9.21
C ASP A 383 -35.39 12.05 10.47
N VAL A 384 -35.10 10.76 10.30
CA VAL A 384 -35.15 9.73 11.34
C VAL A 384 -33.88 8.88 11.32
N SER A 385 -33.25 8.67 12.47
CA SER A 385 -32.15 7.71 12.65
C SER A 385 -32.67 6.45 13.34
N ILE A 386 -32.32 5.27 12.82
CA ILE A 386 -32.72 3.97 13.36
C ILE A 386 -31.47 3.24 13.83
N PHE A 387 -31.40 2.94 15.13
CA PHE A 387 -30.34 2.13 15.74
C PHE A 387 -30.80 0.68 15.82
N TRP A 388 -30.04 -0.24 15.23
CA TRP A 388 -30.41 -1.66 15.07
C TRP A 388 -29.20 -2.57 15.22
N GLN A 389 -29.44 -3.88 15.32
CA GLN A 389 -28.41 -4.90 15.48
C GLN A 389 -28.84 -6.21 14.82
N ILE A 390 -27.90 -6.95 14.23
CA ILE A 390 -28.13 -8.32 13.77
C ILE A 390 -28.06 -9.26 14.98
N THR A 391 -29.14 -9.99 15.25
CA THR A 391 -29.21 -11.00 16.33
C THR A 391 -29.04 -12.42 15.81
N ASP A 392 -29.60 -12.73 14.64
CA ASP A 392 -29.51 -14.05 13.99
C ASP A 392 -29.28 -13.87 12.47
N LEU A 393 -28.02 -13.97 12.07
CA LEU A 393 -27.63 -13.80 10.66
C LEU A 393 -28.23 -14.89 9.75
N TYR A 394 -28.49 -16.10 10.26
CA TYR A 394 -29.02 -17.19 9.44
C TYR A 394 -30.47 -16.90 9.04
N LYS A 395 -31.29 -16.41 9.97
CA LYS A 395 -32.64 -15.91 9.67
C LYS A 395 -32.61 -14.72 8.73
N LEU A 396 -31.73 -13.74 8.99
CA LEU A 396 -31.59 -12.55 8.16
C LEU A 396 -31.39 -12.92 6.69
N VAL A 397 -30.42 -13.78 6.39
CA VAL A 397 -30.09 -14.17 5.01
C VAL A 397 -31.19 -15.00 4.32
N LEU A 398 -31.97 -15.79 5.07
CA LEU A 398 -33.06 -16.58 4.50
C LEU A 398 -34.35 -15.77 4.27
N VAL A 399 -34.60 -14.74 5.09
CA VAL A 399 -35.89 -14.01 5.09
C VAL A 399 -35.80 -12.67 4.36
N THR A 400 -34.65 -12.00 4.36
CA THR A 400 -34.48 -10.68 3.74
C THR A 400 -33.21 -10.55 2.90
N GLN A 401 -33.31 -9.80 1.80
CA GLN A 401 -32.18 -9.46 0.93
C GLN A 401 -31.60 -8.07 1.25
N ASP A 402 -32.41 -7.18 1.85
CA ASP A 402 -32.07 -5.81 2.23
C ASP A 402 -32.67 -5.47 3.61
N PRO A 403 -31.99 -5.85 4.71
CA PRO A 403 -32.48 -5.60 6.07
C PRO A 403 -32.72 -4.11 6.36
N PRO A 404 -31.82 -3.16 5.99
CA PRO A 404 -32.08 -1.73 6.14
C PRO A 404 -33.40 -1.27 5.53
N GLU A 405 -33.74 -1.73 4.32
CA GLU A 405 -35.01 -1.36 3.67
C GLU A 405 -36.22 -1.95 4.42
N ASP A 406 -36.19 -3.24 4.76
CA ASP A 406 -37.27 -3.90 5.51
C ASP A 406 -37.56 -3.20 6.84
N ILE A 407 -36.51 -2.88 7.61
CA ILE A 407 -36.61 -2.18 8.90
C ILE A 407 -37.21 -0.78 8.69
N CYS A 408 -36.76 -0.06 7.66
CA CYS A 408 -37.27 1.25 7.30
C CYS A 408 -38.74 1.22 6.93
N ASN A 409 -39.14 0.33 6.03
CA ASN A 409 -40.52 0.21 5.56
C ASN A 409 -41.49 -0.13 6.70
N HIS A 410 -41.06 -0.98 7.64
CA HIS A 410 -41.82 -1.28 8.85
C HIS A 410 -41.96 -0.04 9.76
N THR A 411 -40.82 0.52 10.19
CA THR A 411 -40.75 1.71 11.05
C THR A 411 -41.52 2.90 10.47
N ARG A 412 -41.45 3.10 9.14
CA ARG A 412 -42.19 4.12 8.39
C ARG A 412 -43.69 3.89 8.45
N SER A 413 -44.15 2.65 8.26
CA SER A 413 -45.57 2.30 8.30
C SER A 413 -46.18 2.54 9.68
N GLU A 414 -45.43 2.20 10.73
CA GLU A 414 -45.79 2.43 12.13
C GLU A 414 -45.83 3.93 12.47
N ILE A 415 -44.80 4.70 12.09
CA ILE A 415 -44.79 6.15 12.26
C ILE A 415 -45.93 6.82 11.47
N LEU A 416 -46.22 6.41 10.23
CA LEU A 416 -47.37 6.90 9.45
C LEU A 416 -48.72 6.64 10.16
N SER A 417 -48.89 5.44 10.73
CA SER A 417 -50.08 5.07 11.52
C SER A 417 -50.27 5.96 12.75
N GLN A 418 -49.20 6.45 13.37
CA GLN A 418 -49.30 7.38 14.49
C GLN A 418 -49.46 8.85 14.03
N VAL A 419 -48.73 9.29 13.01
CA VAL A 419 -48.80 10.67 12.47
C VAL A 419 -50.20 11.01 11.97
N SER A 420 -50.87 10.07 11.29
CA SER A 420 -52.22 10.25 10.74
C SER A 420 -53.32 10.49 11.78
N LYS A 421 -53.02 10.30 13.08
CA LYS A 421 -53.93 10.58 14.20
C LYS A 421 -53.86 12.02 14.72
N TYR A 422 -52.85 12.79 14.31
CA TYR A 422 -52.58 14.14 14.82
C TYR A 422 -52.67 15.20 13.71
N ASN A 423 -53.10 16.41 14.07
CA ASN A 423 -53.01 17.58 13.20
C ASN A 423 -51.56 18.11 13.15
N MET A 424 -51.20 18.85 12.09
CA MET A 424 -49.85 19.40 11.88
C MET A 424 -49.28 20.10 13.13
N LYS A 425 -50.07 20.98 13.75
CA LYS A 425 -49.63 21.74 14.95
C LYS A 425 -49.35 20.83 16.14
N GLU A 426 -50.27 19.88 16.41
CA GLU A 426 -50.14 18.93 17.51
C GLU A 426 -48.93 18.02 17.31
N PHE A 427 -48.75 17.51 16.09
CA PHE A 427 -47.63 16.65 15.72
C PHE A 427 -46.27 17.34 15.82
N MET A 428 -46.19 18.62 15.41
CA MET A 428 -44.95 19.39 15.54
C MET A 428 -44.60 19.69 17.01
N GLU A 429 -45.59 20.08 17.82
CA GLU A 429 -45.44 20.33 19.26
C GLU A 429 -45.25 19.03 20.09
N LEU A 430 -45.54 17.86 19.53
CA LEU A 430 -45.39 16.56 20.18
C LEU A 430 -43.91 16.23 20.47
N PRO A 431 -43.52 15.92 21.72
CA PRO A 431 -42.15 15.51 22.05
C PRO A 431 -41.73 14.27 21.26
N ASN A 432 -40.52 14.28 20.70
CA ASN A 432 -40.01 13.18 19.88
C ASN A 432 -40.03 11.83 20.63
N SER A 433 -39.79 11.84 21.95
CA SER A 433 -39.89 10.66 22.82
C SER A 433 -41.26 9.95 22.79
N LYS A 434 -42.35 10.68 22.54
CA LYS A 434 -43.69 10.09 22.50
C LYS A 434 -43.94 9.31 21.20
N LEU A 435 -43.42 9.78 20.06
CA LEU A 435 -43.43 9.00 18.80
C LEU A 435 -42.60 7.72 18.94
N ILE A 436 -41.45 7.82 19.59
CA ILE A 436 -40.53 6.69 19.81
C ILE A 436 -41.17 5.67 20.77
N SER A 437 -41.88 6.13 21.81
CA SER A 437 -42.58 5.23 22.72
C SER A 437 -43.62 4.37 22.01
N SER A 438 -44.37 4.92 21.06
CA SER A 438 -45.34 4.14 20.27
C SER A 438 -44.72 3.15 19.29
N VAL A 439 -43.48 3.39 18.82
CA VAL A 439 -42.75 2.49 17.91
C VAL A 439 -42.07 1.33 18.66
N ASN A 440 -41.85 1.51 19.96
CA ASN A 440 -41.17 0.52 20.80
C ASN A 440 -42.14 -0.20 21.78
N SER A 441 -43.44 0.14 21.82
CA SER A 441 -44.38 -0.36 22.83
C SER A 441 -45.26 -1.53 22.38
N ASP A 442 -45.34 -1.81 21.09
CA ASP A 442 -46.08 -2.96 20.55
C ASP A 442 -45.23 -4.25 20.73
N ASN A 443 -45.18 -4.71 21.99
CA ASN A 443 -44.42 -5.85 22.54
C ASN A 443 -44.72 -7.24 21.92
N ASN A 444 -45.30 -7.31 20.73
CA ASN A 444 -45.68 -8.56 20.04
C ASN A 444 -45.26 -8.58 18.56
N ASP A 445 -44.58 -7.56 18.05
CA ASP A 445 -44.26 -7.55 16.62
C ASP A 445 -43.07 -8.46 16.26
N SER A 446 -43.41 -9.71 15.94
CA SER A 446 -42.50 -10.74 15.45
C SER A 446 -41.80 -10.38 14.12
N PHE A 447 -42.13 -9.26 13.48
CA PHE A 447 -41.52 -8.81 12.22
C PHE A 447 -39.98 -8.77 12.29
N TYR A 448 -39.40 -8.10 13.29
CA TYR A 448 -37.94 -7.97 13.42
C TYR A 448 -37.29 -9.30 13.83
N GLU A 449 -37.87 -10.02 14.80
CA GLU A 449 -37.35 -11.32 15.27
C GLU A 449 -37.35 -12.40 14.18
N SER A 450 -38.38 -12.41 13.31
CA SER A 450 -38.48 -13.33 12.18
C SER A 450 -37.35 -13.13 11.17
N ARG A 451 -36.88 -11.88 11.02
CA ARG A 451 -35.75 -11.46 10.18
C ARG A 451 -34.39 -11.53 10.89
N GLY A 452 -34.31 -11.98 12.15
CA GLY A 452 -33.05 -12.05 12.89
C GLY A 452 -32.40 -10.68 13.16
N VAL A 453 -33.21 -9.64 13.24
CA VAL A 453 -32.81 -8.25 13.53
C VAL A 453 -33.46 -7.78 14.83
N ASN A 454 -32.79 -6.89 15.55
CA ASN A 454 -33.36 -6.15 16.67
C ASN A 454 -33.24 -4.64 16.42
N VAL A 455 -34.34 -3.89 16.53
CA VAL A 455 -34.33 -2.42 16.53
C VAL A 455 -34.19 -1.95 17.98
N ILE A 456 -33.09 -1.28 18.31
CA ILE A 456 -32.76 -0.86 19.67
C ILE A 456 -33.53 0.41 20.03
N ARG A 457 -33.55 1.38 19.11
CA ARG A 457 -34.33 2.61 19.23
C ARG A 457 -34.40 3.35 17.90
N VAL A 458 -35.45 4.14 17.75
CA VAL A 458 -35.65 5.10 16.66
C VAL A 458 -35.50 6.50 17.25
N GLU A 459 -34.90 7.43 16.52
CA GLU A 459 -34.72 8.83 16.93
C GLU A 459 -35.18 9.76 15.80
N VAL A 460 -36.11 10.68 16.09
CA VAL A 460 -36.50 11.73 15.14
C VAL A 460 -35.49 12.88 15.24
N LEU A 461 -34.69 13.07 14.19
CA LEU A 461 -33.68 14.13 14.09
C LEU A 461 -34.33 15.48 13.78
N GLN A 462 -35.20 15.53 12.78
CA GLN A 462 -35.83 16.77 12.33
C GLN A 462 -37.24 16.54 11.75
N LYS A 463 -38.11 17.53 11.95
CA LYS A 463 -39.43 17.64 11.31
C LYS A 463 -39.42 18.87 10.39
N ARG A 464 -39.78 18.72 9.11
CA ARG A 464 -39.83 19.81 8.12
C ARG A 464 -41.12 19.74 7.31
N CYS A 465 -41.92 20.81 7.25
CA CYS A 465 -42.98 20.88 6.25
C CYS A 465 -42.36 20.84 4.84
N LYS A 466 -42.96 20.08 3.93
CA LYS A 466 -42.53 20.04 2.52
C LYS A 466 -42.74 21.39 1.82
N ASP A 467 -43.80 22.10 2.22
CA ASP A 467 -44.09 23.46 1.78
C ASP A 467 -43.19 24.47 2.52
N PRO A 468 -42.36 25.25 1.80
CA PRO A 468 -41.44 26.21 2.41
C PRO A 468 -42.15 27.43 3.02
N GLU A 469 -43.34 27.82 2.54
CA GLU A 469 -44.10 28.93 3.12
C GLU A 469 -44.69 28.53 4.47
N ILE A 470 -45.29 27.33 4.53
CA ILE A 470 -45.81 26.75 5.78
C ILE A 470 -44.66 26.56 6.80
N GLN A 471 -43.49 26.06 6.34
CA GLN A 471 -42.32 25.92 7.21
C GLN A 471 -41.84 27.28 7.76
N LYS A 472 -41.88 28.34 6.95
CA LYS A 472 -41.49 29.70 7.36
C LYS A 472 -42.47 30.28 8.39
N ILE A 473 -43.78 30.14 8.16
CA ILE A 473 -44.82 30.56 9.11
C ILE A 473 -44.67 29.78 10.43
N PHE A 474 -44.46 28.47 10.37
CA PHE A 474 -44.30 27.64 11.56
C PHE A 474 -43.05 28.03 12.36
N LYS A 475 -41.93 28.32 11.68
CA LYS A 475 -40.72 28.85 12.34
C LYS A 475 -40.98 30.20 13.01
N GLN A 476 -41.68 31.12 12.35
CA GLN A 476 -42.09 32.40 12.95
C GLN A 476 -42.96 32.19 14.21
N ILE A 477 -43.89 31.23 14.20
CA ILE A 477 -44.72 30.89 15.37
C ILE A 477 -43.86 30.36 16.54
N ILE A 478 -42.83 29.55 16.26
CA ILE A 478 -41.87 29.10 17.29
C ILE A 478 -41.06 30.27 17.83
N ASP A 479 -40.53 31.13 16.95
CA ASP A 479 -39.74 32.29 17.33
C ASP A 479 -40.57 33.28 18.17
N GLU A 480 -41.83 33.53 17.81
CA GLU A 480 -42.78 34.33 18.58
C GLU A 480 -43.13 33.70 19.94
N LYS A 481 -43.41 32.38 19.99
CA LYS A 481 -43.63 31.65 21.26
C LYS A 481 -42.41 31.77 22.17
N THR A 482 -41.20 31.62 21.63
CA THR A 482 -39.94 31.69 22.38
C THR A 482 -39.73 33.12 22.92
N ASN A 483 -39.96 34.13 22.10
CA ASN A 483 -39.91 35.54 22.52
C ASN A 483 -40.99 35.85 23.59
N ARG A 484 -42.19 35.27 23.47
CA ARG A 484 -43.25 35.42 24.48
C ARG A 484 -42.85 34.78 25.82
N ILE A 485 -42.29 33.57 25.82
CA ILE A 485 -41.79 32.90 27.03
C ILE A 485 -40.69 33.74 27.67
N LYS A 486 -39.69 34.17 26.89
CA LYS A 486 -38.61 35.05 27.36
C LYS A 486 -39.13 36.37 27.96
N ASN A 487 -40.18 36.95 27.38
CA ASN A 487 -40.82 38.15 27.91
C ASN A 487 -41.59 37.88 29.23
N ILE A 488 -42.23 36.72 29.36
CA ILE A 488 -42.88 36.28 30.60
C ILE A 488 -41.83 36.04 31.69
N GLU A 489 -40.78 35.25 31.43
CA GLU A 489 -39.68 35.01 32.37
C GLU A 489 -39.01 36.33 32.82
N LYS A 490 -38.80 37.27 31.90
CA LYS A 490 -38.29 38.61 32.22
C LYS A 490 -39.26 39.40 33.11
N GLN A 491 -40.57 39.34 32.82
CA GLN A 491 -41.59 40.00 33.63
C GLN A 491 -41.71 39.37 35.03
N GLU A 492 -41.60 38.05 35.13
CA GLU A 492 -41.58 37.30 36.39
C GLU A 492 -40.34 37.68 37.21
N ALA A 493 -39.15 37.72 36.61
CA ALA A 493 -37.93 38.18 37.28
C ALA A 493 -38.03 39.65 37.73
N GLU A 494 -38.57 40.55 36.90
CA GLU A 494 -38.81 41.95 37.29
C GLU A 494 -39.82 42.08 38.44
N ASN A 495 -40.84 41.22 38.48
CA ASN A 495 -41.82 41.19 39.58
C ASN A 495 -41.20 40.59 40.85
N GLU A 496 -40.36 39.55 40.74
CA GLU A 496 -39.66 38.92 41.86
C GLU A 496 -38.66 39.90 42.51
N ILE A 497 -37.93 40.69 41.70
CA ILE A 497 -37.08 41.78 42.19
C ILE A 497 -37.92 42.81 42.96
N LYS A 498 -39.00 43.33 42.37
CA LYS A 498 -39.88 44.32 43.03
C LYS A 498 -40.50 43.78 44.34
N LEU A 499 -40.86 42.49 44.37
CA LEU A 499 -41.36 41.84 45.58
C LEU A 499 -40.28 41.69 46.65
N ARG A 500 -39.04 41.37 46.27
CA ARG A 500 -37.89 41.37 47.21
C ARG A 500 -37.60 42.77 47.74
N ASP A 501 -37.60 43.79 46.89
CA ASP A 501 -37.36 45.18 47.29
C ASP A 501 -38.44 45.68 48.26
N LEU A 502 -39.72 45.41 47.97
CA LEU A 502 -40.84 45.75 48.86
C LEU A 502 -40.76 45.00 50.20
N ASN A 503 -40.41 43.71 50.20
CA ASN A 503 -40.22 42.96 51.44
C ASN A 503 -39.05 43.53 52.26
N GLY A 504 -37.94 43.90 51.62
CA GLY A 504 -36.81 44.57 52.27
C GLY A 504 -37.20 45.93 52.88
N GLN A 505 -38.03 46.71 52.20
CA GLN A 505 -38.59 47.96 52.74
C GLN A 505 -39.51 47.72 53.94
N ILE A 506 -40.40 46.73 53.87
CA ILE A 506 -41.29 46.34 54.98
C ILE A 506 -40.49 45.86 56.20
N GLU A 507 -39.41 45.11 55.99
CA GLU A 507 -38.51 44.68 57.07
C GLU A 507 -37.74 45.86 57.68
N ALA A 508 -37.20 46.77 56.85
CA ALA A 508 -36.57 47.99 57.32
C ALA A 508 -37.54 48.87 58.14
N GLU A 509 -38.78 49.06 57.68
CA GLU A 509 -39.79 49.83 58.40
C GLU A 509 -40.22 49.16 59.72
N LYS A 510 -40.35 47.83 59.74
CA LYS A 510 -40.56 47.07 60.99
C LYS A 510 -39.41 47.29 61.98
N LEU A 511 -38.16 47.23 61.51
CA LEU A 511 -36.97 47.48 62.34
C LEU A 511 -36.97 48.91 62.90
N VAL A 512 -37.25 49.93 62.07
CA VAL A 512 -37.43 51.32 62.51
C VAL A 512 -38.55 51.44 63.56
N GLY A 513 -39.69 50.77 63.35
CA GLY A 513 -40.78 50.70 64.31
C GLY A 513 -40.39 50.05 65.65
N THR A 514 -39.56 49.00 65.64
CA THR A 514 -39.02 48.40 66.87
C THR A 514 -38.00 49.31 67.58
N LEU A 515 -37.11 49.97 66.83
CA LEU A 515 -36.16 50.94 67.37
C LEU A 515 -36.90 52.10 68.04
N LEU A 516 -37.96 52.62 67.42
CA LEU A 516 -38.76 53.72 67.98
C LEU A 516 -39.53 53.31 69.25
N LYS A 517 -39.96 52.04 69.36
CA LYS A 517 -40.50 51.49 70.62
C LYS A 517 -39.44 51.42 71.72
N ILE A 518 -38.24 50.91 71.40
CA ILE A 518 -37.12 50.85 72.35
C ILE A 518 -36.73 52.26 72.80
N LYS A 519 -36.66 53.24 71.88
CA LYS A 519 -36.36 54.64 72.20
C LYS A 519 -37.39 55.24 73.15
N LYS A 520 -38.69 55.02 72.92
CA LYS A 520 -39.76 55.48 73.81
C LYS A 520 -39.71 54.83 75.19
N GLU A 521 -39.35 53.55 75.27
CA GLU A 521 -39.22 52.86 76.56
C GLU A 521 -37.98 53.34 77.32
N ASN A 522 -36.85 53.58 76.65
CA ASN A 522 -35.67 54.21 77.24
C ASN A 522 -35.99 55.64 77.72
N GLU A 523 -36.62 56.48 76.89
CA GLU A 523 -37.08 57.83 77.29
C GLU A 523 -38.01 57.74 78.51
N ARG A 524 -38.90 56.76 78.58
CA ARG A 524 -39.77 56.53 79.74
C ARG A 524 -38.98 56.13 80.99
N GLN A 525 -37.97 55.26 80.86
CA GLN A 525 -37.11 54.84 81.96
C GLN A 525 -36.24 55.98 82.48
N GLU A 526 -35.70 56.83 81.61
CA GLU A 526 -35.00 58.07 81.99
C GLU A 526 -35.94 59.01 82.77
N ASN A 527 -37.13 59.32 82.23
CA ASN A 527 -38.11 60.16 82.93
C ASN A 527 -38.56 59.55 84.28
N GLN A 528 -38.64 58.22 84.40
CA GLN A 528 -38.93 57.55 85.67
C GLN A 528 -37.75 57.62 86.66
N ALA A 529 -36.52 57.46 86.18
CA ALA A 529 -35.32 57.60 87.01
C ALA A 529 -35.18 59.03 87.56
N ASP A 530 -35.40 60.04 86.73
CA ASP A 530 -35.43 61.45 87.14
C ASP A 530 -36.54 61.72 88.16
N GLY A 531 -37.75 61.18 87.95
CA GLY A 531 -38.86 61.28 88.89
C GLY A 531 -38.57 60.61 90.25
N ILE A 532 -37.90 59.45 90.25
CA ILE A 532 -37.47 58.75 91.47
C ILE A 532 -36.33 59.52 92.16
N ALA A 533 -35.42 60.13 91.41
CA ALA A 533 -34.34 60.95 91.95
C ALA A 533 -34.89 62.21 92.65
N GLU A 534 -35.85 62.92 92.04
CA GLU A 534 -36.54 64.05 92.70
C GLU A 534 -37.40 63.60 93.89
N GLY A 535 -38.14 62.49 93.77
CA GLY A 535 -38.88 61.91 94.89
C GLY A 535 -37.97 61.60 96.09
N SER A 536 -36.79 61.04 95.82
CA SER A 536 -35.77 60.77 96.84
C SER A 536 -35.16 62.04 97.42
N ARG A 537 -34.96 63.11 96.62
CA ARG A 537 -34.53 64.43 97.12
C ARG A 537 -35.55 65.01 98.10
N ILE A 538 -36.83 64.95 97.76
CA ILE A 538 -37.95 65.41 98.61
C ILE A 538 -38.01 64.59 99.90
N GLN A 539 -37.95 63.27 99.80
CA GLN A 539 -38.01 62.37 100.96
C GLN A 539 -36.83 62.59 101.93
N ASN A 540 -35.61 62.73 101.41
CA ASN A 540 -34.43 63.04 102.23
C ASN A 540 -34.54 64.41 102.90
N PHE A 541 -35.11 65.41 102.23
CA PHE A 541 -35.37 66.73 102.83
C PHE A 541 -36.38 66.65 103.98
N ILE A 542 -37.49 65.91 103.81
CA ILE A 542 -38.53 65.73 104.83
C ILE A 542 -38.02 64.91 106.04
N ALA A 543 -37.17 63.90 105.81
CA ALA A 543 -36.56 63.09 106.87
C ALA A 543 -35.62 63.92 107.77
N ASN A 544 -34.84 64.82 107.18
CA ASN A 544 -33.89 65.68 107.92
C ASN A 544 -34.56 66.76 108.80
N LEU A 545 -35.89 66.91 108.77
CA LEU A 545 -36.64 67.90 109.56
C LEU A 545 -37.10 67.40 110.94
N GLY A 546 -36.79 66.15 111.33
CA GLY A 546 -37.08 65.59 112.66
C GLY A 546 -38.56 65.25 112.91
N ASP A 547 -38.86 64.29 113.79
CA ASP A 547 -40.21 63.67 113.87
C ASP A 547 -41.26 64.42 114.70
N ASP A 548 -40.87 65.46 115.45
CA ASP A 548 -41.77 66.27 116.29
C ASP A 548 -42.75 67.18 115.49
N MET A 549 -42.80 67.07 114.16
CA MET A 549 -43.61 67.95 113.30
C MET A 549 -44.53 67.17 112.34
N PRO A 550 -45.84 67.50 112.27
CA PRO A 550 -46.77 66.92 111.30
C PRO A 550 -46.32 67.11 109.84
N LEU A 551 -46.57 66.09 109.01
CA LEU A 551 -46.15 66.03 107.61
C LEU A 551 -46.60 67.24 106.78
N GLU A 552 -47.81 67.77 107.03
CA GLU A 552 -48.35 68.95 106.35
C GLU A 552 -47.46 70.19 106.53
N LYS A 553 -46.91 70.42 107.74
CA LYS A 553 -45.98 71.53 107.99
C LYS A 553 -44.60 71.28 107.38
N LYS A 554 -44.10 70.04 107.38
CA LYS A 554 -42.85 69.69 106.69
C LYS A 554 -42.94 69.96 105.17
N LEU A 555 -44.07 69.61 104.56
CA LEU A 555 -44.36 69.91 103.15
C LEU A 555 -44.47 71.43 102.91
N GLN A 556 -45.14 72.17 103.80
CA GLN A 556 -45.25 73.63 103.69
C GLN A 556 -43.86 74.29 103.71
N ILE A 557 -42.98 73.89 104.63
CA ILE A 557 -41.58 74.36 104.67
C ILE A 557 -40.82 74.01 103.39
N TYR A 558 -41.01 72.81 102.82
CA TYR A 558 -40.40 72.45 101.54
C TYR A 558 -40.91 73.36 100.40
N PHE A 559 -42.20 73.62 100.33
CA PHE A 559 -42.78 74.53 99.34
C PHE A 559 -42.32 75.98 99.54
N ASP A 560 -42.15 76.45 100.78
CA ASP A 560 -41.61 77.79 101.06
C ASP A 560 -40.13 77.90 100.67
N VAL A 561 -39.31 76.86 100.93
CA VAL A 561 -37.92 76.81 100.45
C VAL A 561 -37.86 76.76 98.92
N GLN A 562 -38.74 75.99 98.27
CA GLN A 562 -38.81 75.96 96.80
C GLN A 562 -39.34 77.25 96.20
N ASN A 563 -40.34 77.90 96.83
CA ASN A 563 -40.81 79.23 96.45
C ASN A 563 -39.71 80.27 96.63
N THR A 564 -38.92 80.19 97.71
CA THR A 564 -37.77 81.09 97.93
C THR A 564 -36.69 80.88 96.88
N LYS A 565 -36.31 79.63 96.57
CA LYS A 565 -35.38 79.31 95.47
C LYS A 565 -35.92 79.74 94.11
N ARG A 566 -37.23 79.59 93.86
CA ARG A 566 -37.88 80.01 92.62
C ARG A 566 -37.93 81.53 92.52
N LEU A 567 -38.16 82.24 93.62
CA LEU A 567 -38.08 83.71 93.70
C LEU A 567 -36.65 84.21 93.52
N ASP A 568 -35.65 83.51 94.07
CA ASP A 568 -34.22 83.85 93.90
C ASP A 568 -33.79 83.66 92.43
N LEU A 569 -34.09 82.52 91.81
CA LEU A 569 -33.94 82.27 90.37
C LEU A 569 -34.70 83.29 89.50
N LEU A 570 -35.93 83.65 89.88
CA LEU A 570 -36.71 84.67 89.17
C LEU A 570 -36.08 86.06 89.33
N SER A 571 -35.55 86.41 90.50
CA SER A 571 -34.90 87.71 90.76
C SER A 571 -33.64 87.92 89.91
N GLN A 572 -32.97 86.84 89.54
CA GLN A 572 -31.80 86.83 88.66
C GLN A 572 -32.17 86.86 87.16
N SER A 573 -33.46 86.81 86.80
CA SER A 573 -33.96 86.70 85.43
C SER A 573 -34.90 87.85 85.03
N LYS A 574 -34.78 88.38 83.81
CA LYS A 574 -35.70 89.42 83.29
C LYS A 574 -37.03 88.81 82.77
N THR A 575 -37.80 88.16 83.65
CA THR A 575 -39.00 87.40 83.24
C THR A 575 -40.27 87.95 83.89
N THR A 576 -41.25 88.35 83.10
CA THR A 576 -42.54 88.88 83.56
C THR A 576 -43.50 87.80 84.05
N LEU A 577 -44.04 87.95 85.26
CA LEU A 577 -44.99 87.03 85.88
C LEU A 577 -46.44 87.51 85.68
N TYR A 578 -47.34 86.62 85.26
CA TYR A 578 -48.78 86.87 85.25
C TYR A 578 -49.41 86.23 86.50
N LEU A 579 -50.09 87.05 87.31
CA LEU A 579 -50.86 86.62 88.49
C LEU A 579 -52.36 86.84 88.23
N THR A 580 -53.22 85.96 88.76
CA THR A 580 -54.67 86.09 88.60
C THR A 580 -55.32 86.67 89.87
N PRO A 581 -56.53 87.27 89.79
CA PRO A 581 -57.17 87.90 90.95
C PRO A 581 -57.55 86.96 92.10
N LYS A 582 -57.37 85.64 91.95
CA LYS A 582 -57.55 84.67 93.05
C LYS A 582 -56.29 84.50 93.91
N ASP A 583 -55.15 85.00 93.44
CA ASP A 583 -53.83 84.73 94.01
C ASP A 583 -53.37 85.83 95.00
N VAL A 584 -54.23 86.82 95.30
CA VAL A 584 -53.89 87.97 96.16
C VAL A 584 -55.09 88.40 97.02
N ASP A 585 -54.93 88.42 98.35
CA ASP A 585 -55.89 88.97 99.31
C ASP A 585 -55.31 90.25 99.94
N THR A 586 -55.92 91.41 99.68
CA THR A 586 -55.43 92.72 100.16
C THR A 586 -56.47 93.48 100.96
N LYS A 587 -56.22 93.65 102.27
CA LYS A 587 -56.89 94.67 103.09
C LYS A 587 -56.19 96.01 102.92
N VAL A 588 -56.96 97.02 102.50
CA VAL A 588 -56.47 98.39 102.29
C VAL A 588 -56.44 99.15 103.61
N ILE A 589 -55.28 99.71 103.96
CA ILE A 589 -55.15 100.78 104.97
C ILE A 589 -54.66 102.03 104.22
N ASN A 590 -55.35 103.15 104.41
CA ASN A 590 -55.17 104.36 103.62
C ASN A 590 -54.72 105.51 104.53
N LEU A 591 -53.53 106.08 104.30
CA LEU A 591 -53.07 107.29 104.98
C LEU A 591 -52.17 108.12 104.05
N ASN A 592 -52.72 109.21 103.54
CA ASN A 592 -51.96 110.28 102.91
C ASN A 592 -51.03 110.95 103.93
N THR A 593 -49.77 111.24 103.58
CA THR A 593 -49.19 112.60 103.50
C THR A 593 -47.66 112.57 103.29
N MET A 594 -47.11 113.68 102.77
CA MET A 594 -45.68 114.05 102.63
C MET A 594 -44.87 113.54 101.40
N TYR A 595 -45.02 114.29 100.30
CA TYR A 595 -43.91 114.75 99.41
C TYR A 595 -42.97 115.73 100.17
N PRO A 596 -41.83 116.25 99.63
CA PRO A 596 -40.95 115.87 98.50
C PRO A 596 -39.48 115.74 99.04
N PRO A 597 -38.35 116.19 98.43
CA PRO A 597 -37.97 116.48 97.02
C PRO A 597 -36.59 115.87 96.59
N ASN A 598 -36.12 116.28 95.39
CA ASN A 598 -34.76 116.21 94.82
C ASN A 598 -34.24 114.81 94.39
N ALA A 599 -33.60 114.56 93.25
CA ALA A 599 -33.19 115.27 92.02
C ALA A 599 -32.17 114.27 91.37
N THR A 600 -31.89 114.14 90.07
CA THR A 600 -32.35 114.72 88.80
C THR A 600 -31.96 113.70 87.68
N PRO A 601 -32.49 113.80 86.44
CA PRO A 601 -32.34 112.76 85.41
C PRO A 601 -31.10 112.92 84.53
N ILE A 602 -30.81 111.93 83.67
CA ILE A 602 -30.43 112.12 82.24
C ILE A 602 -30.50 110.76 81.49
N PRO A 603 -30.75 110.73 80.16
CA PRO A 603 -31.58 109.68 79.55
C PRO A 603 -30.97 109.04 78.27
N THR A 604 -31.83 108.36 77.49
CA THR A 604 -31.70 108.06 76.04
C THR A 604 -30.56 107.12 75.62
N ASP A 605 -30.68 106.29 74.59
CA ASP A 605 -31.80 106.00 73.67
C ASP A 605 -31.56 104.58 73.09
N VAL A 606 -32.60 103.95 72.55
CA VAL A 606 -32.61 103.28 71.23
C VAL A 606 -34.04 102.75 71.03
N LYS A 607 -34.69 103.24 69.96
CA LYS A 607 -36.06 102.89 69.61
C LYS A 607 -36.13 101.55 68.89
N ALA A 608 -37.10 100.73 69.27
CA ALA A 608 -37.59 99.64 68.44
C ALA A 608 -38.45 100.17 67.28
N LYS A 609 -38.54 99.39 66.19
CA LYS A 609 -39.61 99.27 65.16
C LYS A 609 -38.99 98.62 63.90
N ILE A 610 -39.64 97.72 63.15
CA ILE A 610 -40.96 97.07 63.23
C ILE A 610 -40.88 95.81 62.32
N SER A 611 -41.38 94.62 62.72
CA SER A 611 -42.53 93.88 62.14
C SER A 611 -42.48 93.53 60.63
N LEU A 612 -43.21 92.57 60.07
CA LEU A 612 -44.42 91.85 60.54
C LEU A 612 -44.54 90.49 59.80
N ASP A 613 -45.12 89.52 60.50
CA ASP A 613 -45.64 88.19 60.14
C ASP A 613 -45.87 87.83 58.63
N ILE A 614 -45.34 86.67 58.22
CA ILE A 614 -46.10 85.41 57.98
C ILE A 614 -45.32 84.26 58.62
#